data_AF-A0A1H2F0T3-F1
#
_entry.id   AF-A0A1H2F0T3-F1
#
_cell.length_a   1.000
_cell.length_b   1.000
_cell.length_c   1.000
_cell.angle_alpha   90.00
_cell.angle_beta   90.00
_cell.angle_gamma   90.00
#
_symmetry.space_group_name_H-M   'P 1'
#
loop_
_entity.id
_entity.type
_entity.pdbx_description
1 polymer ?
#
loop_
_entity_poly.entity_id
_entity_poly.type
_entity_poly.pdbx_seq_one_letter_code
_entity_poly.pdbx_strand_id
1 'polypeptide(L)'
;MMLVFLFIFKLHTKIDYFTFLLLDNLIFLKNMARAMFEYTKIVLQKVSFNSELFCIELEKALKRLLPFEVEELTIWIKQYTANKPELYVCLNLIE
;
A
#
# COMPACT_ATOMS: atom_id res chain seq x y z
N MET A 1 22.11 17.47 -7.11
CA MET A 1 20.83 17.45 -6.37
C MET A 1 20.72 18.60 -5.37
N MET A 2 21.74 18.86 -4.54
CA MET A 2 21.76 19.98 -3.57
C MET A 2 21.72 21.39 -4.22
N LEU A 3 22.23 21.53 -5.45
CA LEU A 3 22.25 22.81 -6.19
C LEU A 3 20.91 23.17 -6.86
N VAL A 4 20.06 22.18 -7.16
CA VAL A 4 18.71 22.43 -7.72
C VAL A 4 17.81 23.03 -6.64
N PHE A 5 18.01 22.62 -5.38
CA PHE A 5 17.33 23.17 -4.21
C PHE A 5 17.65 24.65 -3.96
N LEU A 6 18.90 25.06 -4.16
CA LEU A 6 19.32 26.46 -4.02
C LEU A 6 18.74 27.37 -5.12
N PHE A 7 18.48 26.83 -6.31
CA PHE A 7 17.94 27.60 -7.43
C PHE A 7 16.44 27.86 -7.31
N ILE A 8 15.68 26.90 -6.77
CA ILE A 8 14.25 27.09 -6.47
C ILE A 8 14.03 28.10 -5.33
N PHE A 9 14.99 28.22 -4.39
CA PHE A 9 14.92 29.13 -3.24
C PHE A 9 14.85 30.62 -3.65
N LYS A 10 15.36 31.00 -4.84
CA LYS A 10 15.56 32.41 -5.19
C LYS A 10 14.38 33.09 -5.92
N LEU A 11 13.31 32.37 -6.27
CA LEU A 11 12.28 32.92 -7.18
C LEU A 11 10.82 32.83 -6.74
N HIS A 12 10.51 32.44 -5.50
CA HIS A 12 9.13 32.54 -5.01
C HIS A 12 9.03 33.17 -3.62
N THR A 13 8.30 34.27 -3.58
CA THR A 13 7.73 34.91 -2.40
C THR A 13 7.07 33.87 -1.48
N LYS A 14 7.46 33.89 -0.19
CA LYS A 14 6.77 33.32 1.00
C LYS A 14 5.57 32.40 0.74
N ILE A 15 5.78 31.26 0.08
CA ILE A 15 4.93 30.09 0.28
C ILE A 15 5.69 29.28 1.30
N ASP A 16 5.21 29.35 2.54
CA ASP A 16 5.97 29.06 3.75
C ASP A 16 6.65 27.69 3.67
N TYR A 17 7.96 27.64 3.94
CA TYR A 17 8.72 26.39 4.18
C TYR A 17 7.97 25.43 5.11
N PHE A 18 7.14 25.97 6.00
CA PHE A 18 6.25 25.24 6.88
C PHE A 18 5.22 24.38 6.13
N THR A 19 4.62 24.88 5.05
CA THR A 19 3.69 24.11 4.20
C THR A 19 4.41 23.00 3.43
N PHE A 20 5.63 23.25 2.94
CA PHE A 20 6.46 22.24 2.29
C PHE A 20 6.93 21.16 3.28
N LEU A 21 7.37 21.56 4.48
CA LEU A 21 7.76 20.65 5.56
C LEU A 21 6.58 19.82 6.07
N LEU A 22 5.38 20.40 6.16
CA LEU A 22 4.15 19.67 6.45
C LEU A 22 3.82 18.68 5.34
N LEU A 23 3.95 19.08 4.07
CA LEU A 23 3.69 18.21 2.93
C LEU A 23 4.67 17.02 2.92
N ASP A 24 5.97 17.24 3.13
CA ASP A 24 6.97 16.18 3.19
C ASP A 24 6.73 15.22 4.37
N ASN A 25 6.39 15.73 5.55
CA ASN A 25 6.02 14.89 6.69
C ASN A 25 4.73 14.10 6.43
N LEU A 26 3.77 14.69 5.74
CA LEU A 26 2.49 14.05 5.39
C LEU A 26 2.67 13.01 4.26
N ILE A 27 3.56 13.27 3.31
CA ILE A 27 4.02 12.33 2.29
C ILE A 27 4.81 11.17 2.94
N PHE A 28 5.69 11.48 3.90
CA PHE A 28 6.47 10.47 4.63
C PHE A 28 5.57 9.57 5.48
N LEU A 29 4.61 10.14 6.21
CA LEU A 29 3.59 9.39 6.95
C LEU A 29 2.73 8.52 6.02
N LYS A 30 2.35 9.03 4.84
CA LYS A 30 1.63 8.27 3.82
C LYS A 30 2.46 7.11 3.25
N ASN A 31 3.75 7.32 3.02
CA ASN A 31 4.66 6.29 2.54
C ASN A 31 4.88 5.19 3.58
N MET A 32 5.01 5.55 4.86
CA MET A 32 5.15 4.60 5.96
C MET A 32 3.86 3.81 6.21
N ALA A 33 2.69 4.46 6.12
CA ALA A 33 1.39 3.80 6.24
C ALA A 33 1.20 2.74 5.14
N ARG A 34 1.60 3.04 3.90
CA ARG A 34 1.46 2.11 2.76
C ARG A 34 2.42 0.91 2.82
N ALA A 35 3.50 0.99 3.60
CA ALA A 35 4.52 -0.06 3.64
C ALA A 35 3.95 -1.44 4.03
N MET A 36 3.02 -1.48 4.98
CA MET A 36 2.40 -2.74 5.41
C MET A 36 1.45 -3.32 4.36
N PHE A 37 0.72 -2.46 3.65
CA PHE A 37 -0.10 -2.85 2.52
C PHE A 37 0.72 -3.41 1.35
N GLU A 38 1.82 -2.73 0.98
CA GLU A 38 2.72 -3.22 -0.08
C GLU A 38 3.38 -4.54 0.30
N TYR A 39 3.86 -4.66 1.55
CA TYR A 39 4.42 -5.91 2.06
C TYR A 39 3.41 -7.06 1.97
N THR A 40 2.15 -6.79 2.34
CA THR A 40 1.05 -7.76 2.24
C THR A 40 0.88 -8.26 0.80
N LYS A 41 0.81 -7.36 -0.18
CA LYS A 41 0.70 -7.76 -1.59
C LYS A 41 1.88 -8.60 -2.06
N ILE A 42 3.11 -8.25 -1.66
CA ILE A 42 4.32 -9.02 -2.00
C ILE A 42 4.23 -10.43 -1.43
N VAL A 43 3.83 -10.58 -0.17
CA VAL A 43 3.68 -11.90 0.47
C VAL A 43 2.63 -12.73 -0.26
N LEU A 44 1.45 -12.17 -0.50
CA LEU A 44 0.36 -12.86 -1.19
C LEU A 44 0.75 -13.29 -2.61
N GLN A 45 1.43 -12.43 -3.36
CA GLN A 45 1.98 -12.78 -4.68
C GLN A 45 2.97 -13.94 -4.59
N LYS A 46 3.87 -13.93 -3.59
CA LYS A 46 4.87 -14.99 -3.41
C LYS A 46 4.25 -16.34 -3.08
N VAL A 47 3.19 -16.38 -2.29
CA VAL A 47 2.50 -17.63 -1.91
C VAL A 47 1.38 -18.04 -2.86
N SER A 48 1.11 -17.25 -3.91
CA SER A 48 0.00 -17.45 -4.86
C SER A 48 0.01 -18.78 -5.62
N PHE A 49 1.12 -19.53 -5.58
CA PHE A 49 1.21 -20.87 -6.17
C PHE A 49 0.49 -21.95 -5.35
N ASN A 50 0.12 -21.67 -4.11
CA ASN A 50 -0.57 -22.60 -3.21
C ASN A 50 -1.75 -21.88 -2.55
N SER A 51 -2.97 -22.35 -2.83
CA SER A 51 -4.21 -21.73 -2.35
C SER A 51 -4.37 -21.79 -0.83
N GLU A 52 -3.92 -22.86 -0.17
CA GLU A 52 -3.97 -22.98 1.29
C GLU A 52 -3.06 -21.95 1.96
N LEU A 53 -1.81 -21.83 1.50
CA LEU A 53 -0.87 -20.82 2.00
C LEU A 53 -1.37 -19.41 1.71
N PHE A 54 -1.96 -19.19 0.54
CA PHE A 54 -2.54 -17.89 0.17
C PHE A 54 -3.67 -17.50 1.12
N CYS A 55 -4.62 -18.41 1.40
CA CYS A 55 -5.71 -18.18 2.34
C CYS A 55 -5.18 -17.83 3.75
N ILE A 56 -4.17 -18.57 4.23
CA ILE A 56 -3.56 -18.33 5.55
C ILE A 56 -2.93 -16.93 5.64
N GLU A 57 -2.15 -16.52 4.63
CA GLU A 57 -1.53 -15.19 4.62
C GLU A 57 -2.55 -14.07 4.40
N LEU A 58 -3.62 -14.32 3.63
CA LEU A 58 -4.73 -13.38 3.47
C LEU A 58 -5.44 -13.15 4.80
N GLU A 59 -5.75 -14.21 5.55
CA GLU A 59 -6.37 -14.09 6.88
C GLU A 59 -5.50 -13.29 7.85
N LYS A 60 -4.18 -13.50 7.84
CA LYS A 60 -3.23 -12.69 8.63
C LYS A 60 -3.25 -11.22 8.23
N ALA A 61 -3.33 -10.93 6.94
CA ALA A 61 -3.40 -9.57 6.42
C ALA A 61 -4.67 -8.85 6.88
N LEU A 62 -5.83 -9.51 6.77
CA LEU A 62 -7.12 -8.95 7.19
C LEU A 62 -7.15 -8.58 8.68
N LYS A 63 -6.43 -9.32 9.53
CA LYS A 63 -6.31 -9.02 10.97
C LYS A 63 -5.32 -7.90 11.30
N ARG A 64 -4.36 -7.62 10.40
CA ARG A 64 -3.24 -6.70 10.67
C ARG A 64 -3.46 -5.32 10.05
N LEU A 65 -4.08 -5.28 8.88
CA LEU A 65 -4.30 -4.05 8.12
C LEU A 65 -5.37 -3.17 8.77
N LEU A 66 -5.29 -1.87 8.52
CA LEU A 66 -6.33 -0.94 8.92
C LEU A 66 -7.60 -1.15 8.06
N PRO A 67 -8.80 -0.78 8.54
CA PRO A 67 -10.05 -1.04 7.83
C PRO A 67 -10.06 -0.55 6.37
N PHE A 68 -9.56 0.66 6.10
CA PHE A 68 -9.49 1.20 4.74
C PHE A 68 -8.50 0.45 3.84
N GLU A 69 -7.44 -0.12 4.42
CA GLU A 69 -6.47 -0.95 3.68
C GLU A 69 -7.07 -2.33 3.37
N VAL A 70 -7.92 -2.86 4.24
CA VAL A 70 -8.68 -4.10 3.98
C VAL A 70 -9.66 -3.90 2.82
N GLU A 71 -10.37 -2.77 2.76
CA GLU A 71 -11.22 -2.43 1.62
C GLU A 71 -10.41 -2.37 0.31
N GLU A 72 -9.26 -1.71 0.32
CA GLU A 72 -8.39 -1.65 -0.85
C GLU A 72 -7.79 -3.02 -1.20
N LEU A 73 -7.43 -3.83 -0.20
CA LEU A 73 -6.93 -5.19 -0.40
C LEU A 73 -8.01 -6.06 -1.06
N THR A 74 -9.26 -5.93 -0.63
CA THR A 74 -10.41 -6.68 -1.16
C THR A 74 -10.60 -6.41 -2.65
N ILE A 75 -10.50 -5.15 -3.07
CA ILE A 75 -10.57 -4.77 -4.49
C ILE A 75 -9.40 -5.39 -5.26
N TRP A 76 -8.20 -5.28 -4.71
CA TRP A 76 -6.99 -5.82 -5.32
C TRP A 76 -7.04 -7.34 -5.48
N ILE A 77 -7.51 -8.07 -4.46
CA ILE A 77 -7.65 -9.54 -4.49
C ILE A 77 -8.60 -9.96 -5.60
N LYS A 78 -9.79 -9.35 -5.68
CA LYS A 78 -10.78 -9.66 -6.72
C LYS A 78 -10.20 -9.49 -8.14
N GLN A 79 -9.38 -8.46 -8.35
CA GLN A 79 -8.68 -8.25 -9.62
C GLN A 79 -7.55 -9.27 -9.84
N TYR A 80 -6.75 -9.55 -8.79
CA TYR A 80 -5.59 -10.42 -8.87
C TYR A 80 -5.97 -11.90 -9.12
N THR A 81 -7.09 -12.33 -8.56
CA THR A 81 -7.60 -13.71 -8.69
C THR A 81 -8.45 -13.92 -9.94
N ALA A 82 -8.85 -12.88 -10.68
CA ALA A 82 -9.74 -13.00 -11.85
C ALA A 82 -9.28 -14.02 -12.91
N ASN A 83 -7.96 -14.22 -13.02
CA ASN A 83 -7.35 -15.20 -13.94
C ASN A 83 -6.70 -16.39 -13.20
N LYS A 84 -7.05 -16.62 -11.93
CA LYS A 84 -6.50 -17.65 -11.02
C LYS A 84 -7.63 -18.34 -10.26
N PRO A 85 -8.43 -19.19 -10.93
CA PRO A 85 -9.58 -19.84 -10.30
C PRO A 85 -9.20 -20.69 -9.08
N GLU A 86 -7.96 -21.19 -9.01
CA GLU A 86 -7.42 -21.92 -7.86
C GLU A 86 -7.43 -21.13 -6.54
N LEU A 87 -7.45 -19.79 -6.62
CA LEU A 87 -7.48 -18.90 -5.45
C LEU A 87 -8.89 -18.49 -5.05
N TYR A 88 -9.94 -18.87 -5.80
CA TYR A 88 -11.32 -18.47 -5.50
C TYR A 88 -11.82 -18.97 -4.15
N VAL A 89 -11.29 -20.10 -3.65
CA VAL A 89 -11.56 -20.60 -2.30
C VAL A 89 -11.25 -19.56 -1.22
N CYS A 90 -10.27 -18.68 -1.45
CA CYS A 90 -9.88 -17.64 -0.50
C CYS A 90 -10.77 -16.39 -0.58
N LEU A 91 -11.64 -16.25 -1.59
CA LEU A 91 -12.56 -15.11 -1.70
C LEU A 91 -13.63 -15.13 -0.61
N ASN A 92 -13.98 -16.31 -0.10
CA ASN A 92 -14.90 -16.47 1.03
C ASN A 92 -14.40 -15.78 2.32
N LEU A 93 -13.11 -15.41 2.40
CA LEU A 93 -12.54 -14.70 3.54
C LEU A 93 -12.79 -13.18 3.51
N ILE A 94 -13.21 -12.64 2.36
CA ILE A 94 -13.40 -11.20 2.11
C ILE A 94 -14.81 -10.85 1.63
N GLU A 95 -15.74 -11.82 1.67
CA GLU A 95 -17.18 -11.62 1.43
C GLU A 95 -17.92 -11.26 2.71
#